data_AF-A0A8T4VKV2-F1
#
_entry.id   AF-A0A8T4VKV2-F1
#
_cell.length_a   1.000
_cell.length_b   1.000
_cell.length_c   1.000
_cell.angle_alpha   90.00
_cell.angle_beta   90.00
_cell.angle_gamma   90.00
#
_symmetry.space_group_name_H-M   'P 1'
#
loop_
_entity.id
_entity.type
_entity.pdbx_description
1 polymer ?
#
loop_
_entity_poly.entity_id
_entity_poly.type
_entity_poly.pdbx_seq_one_letter_code
_entity_poly.pdbx_strand_id
1 'polypeptide(L)'
;MKYETWEKIYEDIANDLNLDKNQDEIASEIFDNLISQNLKTYVSLDTFFNLIQNRTVFVFGAAPSLESDIKNNIHQFQQSILISADGATSALLKYDIVPDIIITDLDGIISDQLRANEKKAILVIHAHADNINIIQQT
;
A
#
# COMPACT_ATOMS: atom_id res chain seq x y z
N MET A 1 -4.40 -5.49 -17.05
CA MET A 1 -3.91 -5.00 -18.35
C MET A 1 -2.69 -5.81 -18.74
N LYS A 2 -2.40 -6.04 -20.02
CA LYS A 2 -1.15 -6.72 -20.42
C LYS A 2 0.03 -5.75 -20.28
N TYR A 3 1.18 -6.23 -19.82
CA TYR A 3 2.34 -5.38 -19.57
C TYR A 3 2.74 -4.58 -20.81
N GLU A 4 2.76 -5.21 -21.99
CA GLU A 4 3.17 -4.58 -23.24
C GLU A 4 2.23 -3.44 -23.68
N THR A 5 0.99 -3.45 -23.17
CA THR A 5 0.03 -2.36 -23.40
C THR A 5 0.21 -1.25 -22.37
N TRP A 6 0.53 -1.61 -21.12
CA TRP A 6 0.70 -0.66 -20.03
C TRP A 6 2.02 0.10 -20.14
N GLU A 7 3.10 -0.58 -20.51
CA GLU A 7 4.45 0.00 -20.64
C GLU A 7 4.46 1.25 -21.54
N LYS A 8 3.77 1.20 -22.68
CA LYS A 8 3.67 2.36 -23.58
C LYS A 8 2.99 3.56 -22.94
N ILE A 9 1.89 3.32 -22.21
CA ILE A 9 1.18 4.40 -21.52
C ILE A 9 2.04 4.95 -20.38
N TYR A 10 2.76 4.09 -19.66
CA TYR A 10 3.71 4.51 -18.64
C TYR A 10 4.85 5.36 -19.22
N GLU A 11 5.43 4.97 -20.36
CA GLU A 11 6.46 5.76 -21.04
C GLU A 11 5.95 7.16 -21.43
N ASP A 12 4.73 7.25 -21.96
CA ASP A 12 4.09 8.54 -22.28
C ASP A 12 3.93 9.41 -21.02
N ILE A 13 3.42 8.84 -19.92
CA ILE A 13 3.25 9.53 -18.63
C ILE A 13 4.61 9.98 -18.07
N ALA A 14 5.63 9.12 -18.09
CA ALA A 14 6.95 9.43 -17.57
C ALA A 14 7.60 10.58 -18.35
N ASN A 15 7.43 10.60 -19.67
CA ASN A 15 7.89 11.71 -20.50
C ASN A 15 7.13 13.00 -20.20
N ASP A 16 5.80 12.96 -20.10
CA ASP A 16 4.97 14.12 -19.80
C ASP A 16 5.29 14.74 -18.42
N LEU A 17 5.59 13.91 -17.45
CA LEU A 17 5.90 14.30 -16.06
C LEU A 17 7.40 14.49 -15.79
N ASN A 18 8.27 14.23 -16.77
CA ASN A 18 9.74 14.21 -16.63
C ASN A 18 10.23 13.29 -15.49
N LEU A 19 9.66 12.09 -15.40
CA LEU A 19 10.04 11.08 -14.40
C LEU A 19 11.25 10.28 -14.88
N ASP A 20 12.22 10.05 -13.99
CA ASP A 20 13.37 9.19 -14.25
C ASP A 20 13.10 7.77 -13.73
N LYS A 21 12.78 6.87 -14.64
CA LYS A 21 12.53 5.45 -14.34
C LYS A 21 13.68 4.80 -13.56
N ASN A 22 14.93 5.17 -13.85
CA ASN A 22 16.08 4.57 -13.15
C ASN A 22 16.07 4.93 -11.66
N GLN A 23 15.56 6.10 -11.31
CA GLN A 23 15.48 6.53 -9.92
C GLN A 23 14.43 5.73 -9.13
N ASP A 24 13.33 5.31 -9.77
CA ASP A 24 12.34 4.42 -9.16
C ASP A 24 12.90 3.00 -8.95
N GLU A 25 13.70 2.50 -9.91
CA GLU A 25 14.43 1.23 -9.76
C GLU A 25 15.42 1.30 -8.60
N ILE A 26 16.20 2.38 -8.49
CA ILE A 26 17.12 2.63 -7.36
C ILE A 26 16.36 2.68 -6.03
N ALA A 27 15.22 3.36 -5.97
CA ALA A 27 14.40 3.43 -4.77
C ALA A 27 13.94 2.03 -4.33
N SER A 28 13.51 1.21 -5.29
CA SER A 28 13.09 -0.18 -5.06
C SER A 28 14.26 -1.04 -4.54
N GLU A 29 15.46 -0.92 -5.12
CA GLU A 29 16.65 -1.62 -4.65
C GLU A 29 17.08 -1.21 -3.24
N ILE A 30 17.03 0.10 -2.93
CA ILE A 30 17.34 0.59 -1.58
C ILE A 30 16.36 -0.01 -0.57
N PHE A 31 15.06 0.00 -0.90
CA PHE A 31 14.03 -0.53 -0.01
C PHE A 31 14.16 -2.04 0.22
N ASP A 32 14.40 -2.82 -0.85
CA ASP A 32 14.61 -4.26 -0.75
C ASP A 32 15.83 -4.60 0.14
N ASN A 33 16.91 -3.85 -0.01
CA ASN A 33 18.10 -4.01 0.83
C ASN A 33 17.82 -3.71 2.30
N LEU A 34 17.01 -2.68 2.61
CA LEU A 34 16.63 -2.33 3.99
C LEU A 34 15.77 -3.42 4.63
N ILE A 35 14.76 -3.93 3.93
CA ILE A 35 13.89 -4.99 4.45
C ILE A 35 14.68 -6.30 4.63
N SER A 36 15.53 -6.64 3.66
CA SER A 36 16.33 -7.88 3.69
C SER A 36 17.29 -7.93 4.88
N GLN A 37 17.74 -6.78 5.39
CA GLN A 37 18.57 -6.70 6.59
C GLN A 37 17.78 -6.94 7.88
N ASN A 38 16.45 -6.78 7.86
CA ASN A 38 15.57 -6.96 9.01
C ASN A 38 14.50 -8.03 8.75
N LEU A 39 14.88 -9.30 8.86
CA LEU A 39 13.96 -10.44 8.62
C LEU A 39 12.68 -10.46 9.48
N LYS A 40 12.58 -9.64 10.52
CA LYS A 40 11.35 -9.52 11.33
C LYS A 40 10.25 -8.70 10.64
N THR A 41 10.62 -7.81 9.72
CA THR A 41 9.68 -6.96 8.97
C THR A 41 9.30 -7.56 7.63
N TYR A 42 10.07 -8.53 7.14
CA TYR A 42 9.82 -9.20 5.87
C TYR A 42 8.60 -10.14 5.95
N VAL A 43 7.67 -9.97 5.01
CA VAL A 43 6.57 -10.89 4.75
C VAL A 43 6.84 -11.61 3.43
N SER A 44 6.91 -12.94 3.46
CA SER A 44 7.10 -13.72 2.23
C SER A 44 5.87 -13.67 1.33
N LEU A 45 6.10 -13.79 0.01
CA LEU A 45 5.02 -13.88 -0.98
C LEU A 45 4.06 -15.04 -0.68
N ASP A 46 4.55 -16.18 -0.21
CA ASP A 46 3.70 -17.32 0.18
C ASP A 46 2.78 -16.96 1.35
N THR A 47 3.29 -16.24 2.35
CA THR A 47 2.50 -15.78 3.49
C THR A 47 1.41 -14.82 3.03
N PHE A 48 1.79 -13.86 2.19
CA PHE A 48 0.87 -12.88 1.61
C PHE A 48 -0.20 -13.54 0.72
N PHE A 49 0.19 -14.50 -0.11
CA PHE A 49 -0.72 -15.26 -0.95
C PHE A 49 -1.72 -16.08 -0.12
N ASN A 50 -1.24 -16.82 0.88
CA ASN A 50 -2.10 -17.62 1.76
C ASN A 50 -3.08 -16.77 2.58
N LEU A 51 -2.72 -15.52 2.91
CA LEU A 51 -3.61 -14.58 3.60
C LEU A 51 -4.84 -14.24 2.75
N ILE A 52 -4.66 -14.07 1.44
CA ILE A 52 -5.67 -13.53 0.52
C ILE A 52 -6.42 -14.65 -0.22
N GLN A 53 -5.75 -15.75 -0.54
CA GLN A 53 -6.29 -16.82 -1.39
C GLN A 53 -7.62 -17.37 -0.85
N ASN A 54 -8.63 -17.47 -1.72
CA ASN A 54 -9.97 -17.98 -1.39
C ASN A 54 -10.70 -17.19 -0.28
N ARG A 55 -10.29 -15.95 0.00
CA ARG A 55 -10.98 -15.05 0.94
C ARG A 55 -11.74 -13.97 0.18
N THR A 56 -12.79 -13.45 0.82
CA THR A 56 -13.43 -12.20 0.37
C THR A 56 -12.51 -11.04 0.75
N VAL A 57 -12.27 -10.13 -0.20
CA VAL A 57 -11.38 -8.97 -0.01
C VAL A 57 -12.18 -7.70 -0.25
N PHE A 58 -12.05 -6.73 0.66
CA PHE A 58 -12.50 -5.36 0.45
C PHE A 58 -11.30 -4.45 0.26
N VAL A 59 -11.29 -3.70 -0.84
CA VAL A 59 -10.25 -2.72 -1.14
C VAL A 59 -10.84 -1.32 -0.97
N PHE A 60 -10.21 -0.52 -0.11
CA PHE A 60 -10.64 0.83 0.24
C PHE A 60 -9.72 1.84 -0.44
N GLY A 61 -10.26 2.59 -1.41
CA GLY A 61 -9.61 3.75 -2.01
C GLY A 61 -10.12 5.05 -1.41
N ALA A 62 -9.31 6.11 -1.46
CA ALA A 62 -9.60 7.42 -0.84
C ALA A 62 -10.64 8.27 -1.60
N ALA A 63 -11.72 7.66 -2.07
CA ALA A 63 -12.83 8.37 -2.71
C ALA A 63 -13.57 9.27 -1.69
N PRO A 64 -14.18 10.39 -2.12
CA PRO A 64 -14.97 11.25 -1.22
C PRO A 64 -16.13 10.52 -0.52
N SER A 65 -16.65 9.44 -1.10
CA SER A 65 -17.73 8.62 -0.52
C SER A 65 -17.24 7.63 0.54
N LEU A 66 -15.92 7.41 0.67
CA LEU A 66 -15.34 6.31 1.44
C LEU A 66 -15.90 6.23 2.87
N GLU A 67 -15.95 7.35 3.59
CA GLU A 67 -16.44 7.35 4.97
C GLU A 67 -17.92 6.94 5.06
N SER A 68 -18.75 7.38 4.11
CA SER A 68 -20.16 6.96 4.05
C SER A 68 -20.30 5.49 3.68
N ASP A 69 -19.46 4.99 2.77
CA ASP A 69 -19.46 3.59 2.33
C ASP A 69 -19.02 2.67 3.48
N ILE A 70 -17.99 3.04 4.24
CA ILE A 70 -17.57 2.33 5.45
C ILE A 70 -18.73 2.25 6.44
N LYS A 71 -19.34 3.40 6.77
CA LYS A 71 -20.42 3.47 7.76
C LYS A 71 -21.62 2.61 7.40
N ASN A 72 -22.00 2.61 6.12
CA ASN A 72 -23.19 1.89 5.64
C ASN A 72 -22.95 0.38 5.48
N ASN A 73 -21.71 -0.05 5.33
CA ASN A 73 -21.37 -1.44 4.99
C ASN A 73 -20.51 -2.15 6.04
N ILE A 74 -20.28 -1.56 7.22
CA ILE A 74 -19.36 -2.08 8.25
C ILE A 74 -19.60 -3.56 8.60
N HIS A 75 -20.85 -4.01 8.59
CA HIS A 75 -21.20 -5.41 8.88
C HIS A 75 -20.71 -6.40 7.83
N GLN A 76 -20.51 -5.96 6.58
CA GLN A 76 -20.06 -6.82 5.47
C GLN A 76 -18.56 -7.13 5.54
N PHE A 77 -17.78 -6.31 6.26
CA PHE A 77 -16.33 -6.47 6.39
C PHE A 77 -15.94 -7.61 7.33
N GLN A 78 -16.89 -8.18 8.08
CA GLN A 78 -16.63 -9.28 8.99
C GLN A 78 -16.10 -10.51 8.23
N GLN A 79 -15.06 -11.15 8.79
CA GLN A 79 -14.43 -12.36 8.23
C GLN A 79 -13.79 -12.19 6.84
N SER A 80 -13.68 -10.96 6.34
CA SER A 80 -13.01 -10.61 5.09
C SER A 80 -11.58 -10.11 5.32
N ILE A 81 -10.81 -9.96 4.24
CA ILE A 81 -9.50 -9.29 4.26
C ILE A 81 -9.69 -7.83 3.83
N LEU A 82 -9.17 -6.90 4.61
CA LEU A 82 -9.29 -5.47 4.37
C LEU A 82 -7.98 -4.89 3.86
N ILE A 83 -8.02 -4.29 2.67
CA ILE A 83 -6.86 -3.65 2.05
C ILE A 83 -7.14 -2.16 1.91
N SER A 84 -6.33 -1.31 2.54
CA SER A 84 -6.42 0.13 2.36
C SER A 84 -5.36 0.65 1.40
N ALA A 85 -5.74 1.51 0.48
CA ALA A 85 -4.82 2.28 -0.36
C ALA A 85 -4.51 3.63 0.31
N ASP A 86 -3.25 3.80 0.72
CA ASP A 86 -2.66 5.04 1.21
C ASP A 86 -3.57 5.83 2.19
N GLY A 87 -4.09 7.01 1.80
CA GLY A 87 -4.95 7.84 2.64
C GLY A 87 -6.24 7.18 3.13
N ALA A 88 -6.71 6.11 2.48
CA ALA A 88 -7.87 5.35 2.93
C ALA A 88 -7.66 4.70 4.31
N THR A 89 -6.41 4.45 4.72
CA THR A 89 -6.10 3.96 6.06
C THR A 89 -6.62 4.90 7.14
N SER A 90 -6.48 6.21 6.95
CA SER A 90 -6.93 7.21 7.91
C SER A 90 -8.45 7.15 8.11
N ALA A 91 -9.20 6.98 7.00
CA ALA A 91 -10.65 6.86 7.05
C ALA A 91 -11.10 5.60 7.80
N LEU A 92 -10.46 4.45 7.59
CA LEU A 92 -10.77 3.22 8.32
C LEU A 92 -10.50 3.36 9.82
N LEU A 93 -9.37 3.95 10.19
CA LEU A 93 -9.00 4.14 11.60
C LEU A 93 -9.97 5.06 12.36
N LYS A 94 -10.62 6.03 11.69
CA LYS A 94 -11.68 6.87 12.30
C LYS A 94 -12.88 6.05 12.77
N TYR A 95 -13.13 4.89 12.17
CA TYR A 95 -14.21 3.97 12.54
C TYR A 95 -13.69 2.76 13.33
N ASP A 96 -12.49 2.86 13.91
CA ASP A 96 -11.81 1.80 14.65
C ASP A 96 -11.58 0.51 13.84
N ILE A 97 -11.54 0.62 12.51
CA ILE A 97 -11.25 -0.48 11.60
C ILE A 97 -9.75 -0.47 11.29
N VAL A 98 -9.07 -1.57 11.60
CA VAL A 98 -7.67 -1.78 11.24
C VAL A 98 -7.63 -2.62 9.96
N PRO A 99 -7.03 -2.13 8.87
CA PRO A 99 -6.86 -2.95 7.67
C PRO A 99 -5.88 -4.11 7.95
N ASP A 100 -6.03 -5.21 7.23
CA ASP A 100 -5.05 -6.30 7.25
C ASP A 100 -3.81 -5.94 6.43
N ILE A 101 -4.00 -5.16 5.36
CA ILE A 101 -2.95 -4.78 4.42
C ILE A 101 -3.10 -3.29 4.06
N ILE A 102 -1.98 -2.59 4.01
CA ILE A 102 -1.88 -1.20 3.54
C ILE A 102 -0.98 -1.19 2.32
N ILE A 103 -1.48 -0.67 1.19
CA ILE A 103 -0.69 -0.42 -0.01
C ILE A 103 -0.45 1.08 -0.08
N THR A 104 0.80 1.54 -0.09
CA THR A 104 1.11 2.97 0.04
C THR A 104 2.37 3.34 -0.71
N ASP A 105 2.40 4.55 -1.25
CA ASP A 105 3.57 5.28 -1.75
C ASP A 105 4.11 6.28 -0.71
N LEU A 106 3.46 6.33 0.48
CA LEU A 106 3.76 7.19 1.63
C LEU A 106 3.32 8.66 1.49
N ASP A 107 2.41 8.98 0.56
CA ASP A 107 1.87 10.34 0.40
C ASP A 107 0.73 10.68 1.38
N GLY A 108 0.10 9.67 1.98
CA GLY A 108 -0.94 9.84 2.99
C GLY A 108 -0.41 10.23 4.38
N ILE A 109 -1.27 10.12 5.39
CA ILE A 109 -0.87 10.36 6.79
C ILE A 109 -0.03 9.17 7.27
N ILE A 110 1.30 9.26 7.14
CA ILE A 110 2.25 8.20 7.51
C ILE A 110 2.03 7.72 8.96
N SER A 111 1.76 8.62 9.91
CA SER A 111 1.53 8.24 11.31
C SER A 111 0.33 7.30 11.50
N ASP A 112 -0.71 7.44 10.67
CA ASP A 112 -1.87 6.56 10.70
C ASP A 112 -1.53 5.19 10.09
N GLN A 113 -0.73 5.16 9.03
CA GLN A 113 -0.22 3.93 8.42
C GLN A 113 0.67 3.15 9.39
N LEU A 114 1.58 3.84 10.09
CA LEU A 114 2.41 3.26 11.14
C LEU A 114 1.57 2.74 12.30
N ARG A 115 0.57 3.50 12.77
CA ARG A 115 -0.35 3.06 13.84
C ARG A 115 -1.12 1.80 13.45
N ALA A 116 -1.53 1.67 12.19
CA ALA A 116 -2.16 0.45 11.70
C ALA A 116 -1.15 -0.71 11.59
N ASN A 117 0.08 -0.45 11.16
CA ASN A 117 1.16 -1.45 11.13
C ASN A 117 1.54 -1.96 12.53
N GLU A 118 1.61 -1.10 13.54
CA GLU A 118 1.77 -1.47 14.96
C GLU A 118 0.64 -2.39 15.44
N LYS A 119 -0.56 -2.23 14.88
CA LYS A 119 -1.72 -3.12 15.10
C LYS A 119 -1.72 -4.36 14.18
N LYS A 120 -0.57 -4.68 13.58
CA LYS A 120 -0.29 -5.85 12.72
C LYS A 120 -0.79 -5.79 11.28
N ALA A 121 -1.20 -4.61 10.78
CA ALA A 121 -1.43 -4.45 9.35
C ALA A 121 -0.12 -4.67 8.58
N ILE A 122 -0.15 -5.44 7.50
CA ILE A 122 1.01 -5.61 6.60
C ILE A 122 1.15 -4.34 5.76
N LEU A 123 2.30 -3.68 5.84
CA LEU A 123 2.59 -2.50 5.04
C LEU A 123 3.34 -2.91 3.77
N VAL A 124 2.76 -2.62 2.61
CA VAL A 124 3.36 -2.82 1.29
C VAL A 124 3.67 -1.43 0.73
N ILE A 125 4.94 -1.10 0.67
CA ILE A 125 5.42 0.22 0.23
C ILE A 125 5.80 0.12 -1.25
N HIS A 126 5.23 1.01 -2.06
CA HIS A 126 5.66 1.27 -3.43
C HIS A 126 6.76 2.33 -3.39
N ALA A 127 8.01 1.87 -3.32
CA ALA A 127 9.17 2.76 -3.33
C ALA A 127 9.33 3.43 -4.70
N HIS A 128 9.54 4.74 -4.71
CA HIS A 128 9.78 5.55 -5.90
C HIS A 128 10.77 6.68 -5.58
N ALA A 129 11.27 7.37 -6.60
CA ALA A 129 12.45 8.24 -6.50
C ALA A 129 12.40 9.28 -5.35
N ASP A 130 11.26 9.92 -5.13
CA ASP A 130 11.07 11.00 -4.15
C ASP A 130 10.79 10.52 -2.72
N ASN A 131 10.45 9.23 -2.52
CA ASN A 131 10.20 8.69 -1.18
C ASN A 131 11.42 7.99 -0.55
N ILE A 132 12.58 7.94 -1.22
CA ILE A 132 13.83 7.36 -0.69
C ILE A 132 14.19 7.90 0.70
N ASN A 133 14.07 9.22 0.89
CA ASN A 133 14.41 9.86 2.17
C ASN A 133 13.48 9.41 3.31
N ILE A 134 12.21 9.15 3.00
CA ILE A 134 11.22 8.66 3.97
C ILE A 134 11.52 7.19 4.29
N ILE A 135 11.75 6.38 3.25
CA ILE A 135 12.07 4.95 3.38
C ILE A 135 13.28 4.70 4.28
N GLN A 136 14.33 5.52 4.16
CA GLN A 136 15.53 5.39 4.99
C GLN A 136 15.33 5.73 6.48
N GLN A 137 14.19 6.32 6.85
CA GLN A 137 13.84 6.68 8.22
C GLN A 137 12.85 5.71 8.89
N THR A 138 12.22 4.84 8.11
CA THR A 138 11.30 3.77 8.56
C THR A 138 12.02 2.55 9.10
#